data_AF-A0A9D6X2Z4-F1
#
_entry.id   AF-A0A9D6X2Z4-F1
#
_cell.length_a   1.000
_cell.length_b   1.000
_cell.length_c   1.000
_cell.angle_alpha   90.00
_cell.angle_beta   90.00
_cell.angle_gamma   90.00
#
_symmetry.space_group_name_H-M   'P 1'
#
loop_
_entity.id
_entity.type
_entity.pdbx_description
1 polymer ?
#
loop_
_entity_poly.entity_id
_entity_poly.type
_entity_poly.pdbx_seq_one_letter_code
_entity_poly.pdbx_strand_id
1 'polypeptide(L)'
;MADDKQTPRGAPAPQATETTPWWRIRMLWLVIGGPLAVVIASFATLGLALRHPDPVLAPQAAASPAEVPAVQARNHAATPQR
;
A
#
# COMPACT_ATOMS: atom_id res chain seq x y z
N MET A 1 73.53 24.77 -19.74
CA MET A 1 72.45 25.45 -18.99
C MET A 1 71.35 25.75 -19.99
N ALA A 2 70.59 24.70 -20.35
CA ALA A 2 69.49 24.79 -21.30
C ALA A 2 68.21 24.98 -20.48
N ASP A 3 67.57 26.13 -20.68
CA ASP A 3 66.28 26.48 -20.10
C ASP A 3 65.21 25.51 -20.61
N ASP A 4 64.79 24.59 -19.75
CA ASP A 4 63.63 23.72 -19.93
C ASP A 4 62.38 24.61 -19.81
N LYS A 5 61.91 25.11 -20.95
CA LYS A 5 60.68 25.92 -21.05
C LYS A 5 59.48 25.04 -20.69
N GLN A 6 59.13 25.03 -19.41
CA GLN A 6 57.91 24.40 -18.90
C GLN A 6 56.69 24.91 -19.67
N THR A 7 56.17 24.06 -20.54
CA THR A 7 54.91 24.26 -21.25
C THR A 7 53.77 24.08 -20.23
N PRO A 8 52.86 25.04 -20.04
CA PRO A 8 51.74 24.87 -19.13
C PRO A 8 50.83 23.76 -19.69
N ARG A 9 50.81 22.60 -19.02
CA ARG A 9 49.82 21.55 -19.31
C ARG A 9 48.45 22.15 -19.06
N GLY A 10 47.66 22.33 -20.12
CA GLY A 10 46.29 22.84 -20.02
C GLY A 10 45.51 22.05 -18.98
N ALA A 11 44.88 22.75 -18.04
CA ALA A 11 44.00 22.13 -17.06
C ALA A 11 42.86 21.39 -17.80
N PRO A 12 42.48 20.18 -17.37
CA PRO A 12 41.36 19.48 -17.99
C PRO A 12 40.10 20.34 -17.86
N ALA A 13 39.41 20.57 -18.98
CA ALA A 13 38.14 21.26 -19.00
C ALA A 13 37.11 20.52 -18.11
N PRO A 14 36.20 21.22 -17.42
CA PRO A 14 35.16 20.59 -16.64
C PRO A 14 34.33 19.67 -17.54
N GLN A 15 34.30 18.38 -17.22
CA GLN A 15 33.48 17.39 -17.91
C GLN A 15 32.02 17.75 -17.62
N ALA A 16 31.27 18.16 -18.65
CA ALA A 16 29.84 18.37 -18.52
C ALA A 16 29.17 17.02 -18.26
N THR A 17 28.74 16.77 -17.02
CA THR A 17 27.98 15.57 -16.67
C THR A 17 26.62 15.66 -17.35
N GLU A 18 26.44 14.97 -18.48
CA GLU A 18 25.13 14.88 -19.11
C GLU A 18 24.14 14.21 -18.13
N THR A 19 23.27 15.02 -17.54
CA THR A 19 22.27 14.54 -16.59
C THR A 19 21.14 13.92 -17.38
N THR A 20 21.03 12.59 -17.37
CA THR A 20 19.90 11.91 -17.99
C THR A 20 18.62 12.29 -17.25
N PRO A 21 17.57 12.75 -17.97
CA PRO A 21 16.32 13.09 -17.33
C PRO A 21 15.66 11.87 -16.67
N TRP A 22 15.30 12.01 -15.39
CA TRP A 22 14.90 10.89 -14.52
C TRP A 22 13.71 10.09 -15.04
N TRP A 23 12.77 10.72 -15.76
CA TRP A 23 11.57 10.06 -16.31
C TRP A 23 11.89 9.05 -17.42
N ARG A 24 13.09 9.13 -18.02
CA ARG A 24 13.55 8.17 -19.04
C ARG A 24 14.07 6.86 -18.43
N ILE A 25 14.31 6.82 -17.12
CA ILE A 25 14.88 5.67 -16.43
C ILE A 25 13.78 4.62 -16.20
N ARG A 26 13.83 3.50 -16.93
CA ARG A 26 12.84 2.41 -16.83
C ARG A 26 12.72 1.84 -15.41
N MET A 27 13.83 1.75 -14.67
CA MET A 27 13.85 1.27 -13.29
C MET A 27 12.97 2.11 -12.37
N LEU A 28 12.91 3.42 -12.56
CA LEU A 28 12.10 4.31 -11.73
C LEU A 28 10.61 3.97 -11.82
N TRP A 29 10.14 3.59 -13.01
CA TRP A 29 8.75 3.17 -13.19
C TRP A 29 8.41 1.89 -12.45
N LEU A 30 9.37 0.97 -12.24
CA LEU A 30 9.14 -0.21 -11.41
C LEU A 30 9.03 0.16 -9.92
N VAL A 31 9.86 1.10 -9.48
CA VAL A 31 9.86 1.59 -8.09
C VAL A 31 8.59 2.38 -7.76
N ILE A 32 8.12 3.24 -8.68
CA ILE A 32 6.88 4.00 -8.51
C ILE A 32 5.65 3.11 -8.76
N GLY A 33 5.75 2.18 -9.71
CA GLY A 33 4.66 1.32 -10.13
C GLY A 33 4.15 0.41 -9.02
N GLY A 34 5.04 -0.18 -8.21
CA GLY A 34 4.64 -1.03 -7.08
C GLY A 34 3.74 -0.30 -6.07
N PRO A 35 4.20 0.79 -5.46
CA PRO A 35 3.39 1.62 -4.56
C PRO A 35 2.12 2.16 -5.22
N LEU A 36 2.20 2.64 -6.46
CA LEU A 36 1.03 3.15 -7.18
C LEU A 36 -0.03 2.06 -7.38
N ALA A 37 0.38 0.83 -7.70
CA ALA A 37 -0.54 -0.30 -7.85
C ALA A 37 -1.26 -0.62 -6.53
N VAL A 38 -0.55 -0.56 -5.38
CA VAL A 38 -1.17 -0.77 -4.06
C VAL A 38 -2.20 0.31 -3.77
N VAL A 39 -1.87 1.59 -4.01
CA VAL A 39 -2.81 2.69 -3.81
C VAL A 39 -4.08 2.50 -4.64
N ILE A 40 -3.94 2.15 -5.93
CA ILE A 40 -5.08 1.85 -6.81
C ILE A 40 -5.89 0.67 -6.26
N ALA A 41 -5.23 -0.40 -5.81
CA ALA A 41 -5.91 -1.56 -5.24
C ALA A 41 -6.69 -1.20 -3.96
N SER A 42 -6.15 -0.36 -3.08
CA SER A 42 -6.85 0.13 -1.89
C SER A 42 -8.13 0.88 -2.24
N PHE A 43 -8.08 1.78 -3.22
CA PHE A 43 -9.27 2.50 -3.69
C PHE A 43 -10.28 1.57 -4.38
N ALA A 44 -9.81 0.57 -5.13
CA ALA A 44 -10.69 -0.42 -5.74
C ALA A 44 -11.45 -1.22 -4.68
N THR A 45 -10.75 -1.70 -3.65
CA THR A 45 -11.36 -2.40 -2.50
C THR A 45 -12.34 -1.51 -1.75
N LEU A 46 -11.98 -0.24 -1.50
CA LEU A 46 -12.89 0.73 -0.88
C LEU A 46 -14.14 0.94 -1.74
N GLY A 47 -13.97 1.11 -3.05
CA GLY A 47 -15.07 1.26 -3.99
C GLY A 47 -16.00 0.03 -4.00
N LEU A 48 -15.44 -1.18 -3.91
CA LEU A 48 -16.23 -2.41 -3.81
C LEU A 48 -17.04 -2.45 -2.52
N ALA A 49 -16.42 -2.13 -1.39
CA ALA A 49 -17.08 -2.12 -0.07
C ALA A 49 -18.25 -1.13 -0.01
N LEU A 50 -18.11 0.04 -0.65
CA LEU A 50 -19.17 1.05 -0.68
C LEU A 50 -20.31 0.68 -1.64
N ARG A 51 -20.03 -0.01 -2.74
CA ARG A 51 -21.04 -0.39 -3.75
C ARG A 51 -21.82 -1.65 -3.37
N HIS A 52 -21.16 -2.58 -2.68
CA HIS A 52 -21.74 -3.85 -2.28
C HIS A 52 -21.56 -4.05 -0.77
N PRO A 53 -22.27 -3.26 0.06
CA PRO A 53 -22.29 -3.51 1.48
C PRO A 53 -22.92 -4.88 1.75
N ASP A 54 -22.26 -5.69 2.57
CA ASP A 54 -22.80 -6.96 3.02
C ASP A 54 -24.10 -6.69 3.80
N PRO A 55 -25.26 -7.22 3.38
CA PRO A 55 -26.51 -6.98 4.09
C PRO A 55 -26.42 -7.50 5.52
N VAL A 56 -26.76 -6.63 6.48
CA VAL A 56 -26.89 -7.06 7.88
C VAL A 56 -27.99 -8.11 7.97
N LEU A 57 -27.61 -9.34 8.30
CA LEU A 57 -28.56 -10.40 8.61
C LEU A 57 -29.26 -10.05 9.92
N ALA A 58 -30.58 -9.83 9.84
CA ALA A 58 -31.39 -9.64 11.03
C ALA A 58 -31.37 -10.94 11.85
N PRO A 59 -31.08 -10.88 13.17
CA PRO A 59 -31.21 -12.04 14.04
C PRO A 59 -32.66 -12.55 13.96
N GLN A 60 -32.83 -13.79 13.51
CA GLN A 60 -34.13 -14.45 13.62
C GLN A 60 -34.39 -14.76 15.09
N ALA A 61 -35.60 -14.41 15.56
CA ALA A 61 -36.03 -14.80 16.89
C ALA A 61 -36.03 -16.33 16.97
N ALA A 62 -35.26 -16.88 17.90
CA ALA A 62 -35.26 -18.31 18.18
C ALA A 62 -36.69 -18.71 18.59
N ALA A 63 -37.27 -19.71 17.93
CA ALA A 63 -38.61 -20.20 18.26
C ALA A 63 -38.57 -21.06 19.53
N SER A 64 -37.41 -21.61 19.86
CA SER A 64 -37.15 -22.33 21.10
C SER A 64 -35.80 -21.97 21.74
N PRO A 65 -35.61 -22.21 23.05
CA PRO A 65 -34.33 -22.00 23.74
C PRO A 65 -33.16 -22.78 23.12
N ALA A 66 -33.44 -23.89 22.41
CA ALA A 66 -32.44 -24.72 21.74
C ALA A 66 -31.89 -24.09 20.44
N GLU A 67 -32.60 -23.11 19.87
CA GLU A 67 -32.20 -22.41 18.64
C GLU A 67 -31.46 -21.09 18.92
N VAL A 68 -31.29 -20.74 20.21
CA VAL A 68 -30.55 -19.55 20.59
C VAL A 68 -29.08 -19.71 20.19
N PRO A 69 -28.48 -18.73 19.49
CA PRO A 69 -27.07 -18.80 19.08
C PRO A 69 -26.15 -19.09 20.27
N ALA A 70 -25.17 -19.97 20.07
CA ALA A 70 -24.26 -20.42 21.13
C ALA A 70 -23.54 -19.26 21.84
N VAL A 71 -23.28 -18.15 21.12
CA VAL A 71 -22.68 -16.93 21.68
C VAL A 71 -23.63 -16.22 22.67
N GLN A 72 -24.94 -16.24 22.43
CA GLN A 72 -25.95 -15.66 23.32
C GLN A 72 -26.30 -16.60 24.48
N ALA A 73 -26.41 -17.90 24.22
CA ALA A 73 -26.82 -18.90 25.21
C ALA A 73 -25.89 -18.99 26.43
N ARG A 74 -24.57 -18.77 26.26
CA ARG A 74 -23.57 -18.90 27.33
C ARG A 74 -23.81 -17.97 28.52
N ASN A 75 -24.32 -16.76 28.29
CA ASN A 75 -24.55 -15.77 29.36
C ASN A 75 -25.94 -15.91 29.98
N HIS A 76 -26.93 -16.39 29.22
CA HIS A 76 -28.29 -16.62 29.70
C HIS A 76 -28.44 -17.90 30.52
N ALA A 77 -27.57 -18.90 30.33
CA ALA A 77 -27.54 -20.10 31.18
C ALA A 77 -27.15 -19.80 32.64
N ALA A 78 -26.49 -18.67 32.90
CA ALA A 78 -26.08 -18.24 34.25
C ALA A 78 -27.14 -17.38 34.96
N THR A 79 -28.21 -16.98 34.27
CA THR A 79 -29.32 -16.22 34.86
C THR A 79 -30.48 -17.15 35.22
N PRO A 80 -30.96 -17.21 36.48
CA PRO A 80 -32.07 -18.08 36.86
C PRO A 80 -33.37 -17.63 36.18
N GLN A 81 -34.08 -18.55 35.51
CA GLN A 81 -35.49 -18.32 35.18
C GLN A 81 -36.30 -18.54 36.47
N ARG A 82 -37.01 -17.50 36.89
CA ARG A 82 -37.89 -17.54 38.06
C ARG A 82 -39.26 -18.08 37.69
#